data_AF-A0A023D2A2-F1
#
_entry.id   AF-A0A023D2A2-F1
#
_cell.length_a   1.000
_cell.length_b   1.000
_cell.length_c   1.000
_cell.angle_alpha   90.00
_cell.angle_beta   90.00
_cell.angle_gamma   90.00
#
_symmetry.space_group_name_H-M   'P 1'
#
loop_
_entity.id
_entity.type
_entity.pdbx_description
1 polymer ?
#
loop_
_entity_poly.entity_id
_entity_poly.type
_entity_poly.pdbx_seq_one_letter_code
_entity_poly.pdbx_strand_id
1 'polypeptide(L)'
;MTTMTYDPAGERARVIGAHADGRVAIPTGEAQHVWRIAGTALLATRVIQGFVYWGGGSRRFIYAPSKLDAWGGHNWMANKFQTAMPGALFGTEHLISFLLHHFWLLYACVIMFSAAELIAGAALMAGLFTRLAALVSMVFSVVLMAMFGWQGATCIDEWTMAACNLAMGATLLLGGSSAWSLDNVLLRRRPSLAGRGWFRWGCGALPLPLGDLRLRNLTLALFAFVVIFDVGTYSYYRGSVVTPFHSGPVSPTRHHVTLTDGVVLPDGSVRVHAYLDAGTPEAPLHVVSAAVLAADGHVVEQWDAKALSALPKTSFANDYAYNTFAAGPYGIRAPMGAKATLTLPAPGSGAPGSGAVGSGAVGGDSIRLTDVDGRSFTTKLVGVAG
;
A
#
# COMPACT_ATOMS: atom_id res chain seq x y z
N MET A 1 -27.01 75.65 -4.09
CA MET A 1 -25.71 76.24 -3.73
C MET A 1 -24.93 75.16 -3.01
N THR A 2 -23.97 74.59 -3.72
CA THR A 2 -23.14 73.46 -3.30
C THR A 2 -22.12 73.94 -2.27
N THR A 3 -21.93 73.20 -1.18
CA THR A 3 -20.63 73.22 -0.49
C THR A 3 -20.39 71.84 0.12
N MET A 4 -19.56 71.08 -0.59
CA MET A 4 -18.86 69.90 -0.10
C MET A 4 -17.89 70.30 1.02
N THR A 5 -17.80 69.50 2.06
CA THR A 5 -16.58 69.40 2.88
C THR A 5 -16.07 67.97 2.79
N TYR A 6 -14.79 67.89 2.45
CA TYR A 6 -13.97 66.70 2.19
C TYR A 6 -13.29 66.30 3.50
N ASP A 7 -13.36 65.01 3.86
CA ASP A 7 -12.57 64.42 4.95
C ASP A 7 -11.67 63.31 4.36
N PRO A 8 -10.35 63.55 4.22
CA PRO A 8 -9.41 62.56 3.75
C PRO A 8 -8.85 61.74 4.91
N ALA A 9 -9.04 60.42 4.84
CA ALA A 9 -8.28 59.41 5.58
C ALA A 9 -8.45 59.41 7.11
N GLY A 10 -9.34 58.53 7.59
CA GLY A 10 -9.48 58.23 9.01
C GLY A 10 -10.22 56.93 9.30
N GLU A 11 -9.93 55.90 8.51
CA GLU A 11 -10.36 54.52 8.67
C GLU A 11 -10.22 54.05 10.14
N ARG A 12 -11.34 53.97 10.87
CA ARG A 12 -11.46 53.14 12.06
C ARG A 12 -12.49 52.07 11.78
N ALA A 13 -12.02 51.00 11.17
CA ALA A 13 -12.60 49.68 11.24
C ALA A 13 -12.90 49.35 12.72
N ARG A 14 -14.17 49.40 13.11
CA ARG A 14 -14.65 48.76 14.34
C ARG A 14 -14.77 47.27 14.05
N VAL A 15 -13.69 46.53 14.33
CA VAL A 15 -13.76 45.07 14.49
C VAL A 15 -13.60 44.74 15.97
N ILE A 16 -14.23 43.62 16.35
CA ILE A 16 -14.18 42.88 17.61
C ILE A 16 -15.38 43.15 18.53
N GLY A 17 -16.53 42.63 18.10
CA GLY A 17 -17.56 42.12 19.01
C GLY A 17 -17.33 40.63 19.20
N ALA A 18 -16.63 40.24 20.26
CA ALA A 18 -16.58 38.87 20.72
C ALA A 18 -17.95 38.51 21.33
N HIS A 19 -18.76 37.74 20.61
CA HIS A 19 -19.94 37.12 21.22
C HIS A 19 -19.46 35.94 22.08
N ALA A 20 -19.71 36.05 23.38
CA ALA A 20 -19.36 35.07 24.42
C ALA A 20 -20.25 33.80 24.42
N ASP A 21 -21.14 33.65 23.44
CA ASP A 21 -21.84 32.41 23.20
C ASP A 21 -21.07 31.63 22.13
N GLY A 22 -20.74 30.36 22.39
CA GLY A 22 -20.06 29.44 21.46
C GLY A 22 -20.77 29.16 20.12
N ARG A 23 -21.63 30.08 19.65
CA ARG A 23 -22.24 30.14 18.33
C ARG A 23 -21.26 30.80 17.37
N VAL A 24 -20.57 29.97 16.61
CA VAL A 24 -19.69 30.37 15.52
C VAL A 24 -20.43 31.31 14.56
N ALA A 25 -19.85 32.49 14.32
CA ALA A 25 -20.40 33.53 13.46
C ALA A 25 -20.57 33.04 12.01
N ILE A 26 -21.69 33.43 11.38
CA ILE A 26 -21.85 33.33 9.93
C ILE A 26 -20.87 34.34 9.30
N PRO A 27 -20.07 33.95 8.29
CA PRO A 27 -19.07 34.84 7.71
C PRO A 27 -19.69 36.18 7.24
N THR A 28 -19.12 37.31 7.65
CA THR A 28 -19.43 38.65 7.14
C THR A 28 -19.12 38.76 5.64
N GLY A 29 -19.57 39.82 4.95
CA GLY A 29 -19.40 39.93 3.49
C GLY A 29 -17.96 39.69 2.99
N GLU A 30 -16.98 40.24 3.69
CA GLU A 30 -15.55 40.05 3.37
C GLU A 30 -15.03 38.65 3.76
N ALA A 31 -15.32 38.17 4.96
CA ALA A 31 -14.91 36.83 5.40
C ALA A 31 -15.54 35.72 4.53
N GLN A 32 -16.78 35.93 4.09
CA GLN A 32 -17.48 35.03 3.17
C GLN A 32 -16.83 35.06 1.79
N HIS A 33 -16.38 36.23 1.33
CA HIS A 33 -15.67 36.38 0.07
C HIS A 33 -14.32 35.65 0.09
N VAL A 34 -13.51 35.85 1.13
CA VAL A 34 -12.22 35.16 1.31
C VAL A 34 -12.41 33.64 1.36
N TRP A 35 -13.41 33.15 2.10
CA TRP A 35 -13.73 31.72 2.18
C TRP A 35 -14.14 31.13 0.82
N ARG A 36 -14.91 31.88 0.03
CA ARG A 36 -15.30 31.48 -1.33
C ARG A 36 -14.09 31.41 -2.26
N ILE A 37 -13.18 32.38 -2.20
CA ILE A 37 -11.94 32.36 -2.97
C ILE A 37 -11.11 31.13 -2.60
N ALA A 38 -10.91 30.87 -1.30
CA ALA A 38 -10.12 29.73 -0.83
C ALA A 38 -10.65 28.39 -1.34
N GLY A 39 -11.95 28.11 -1.16
CA GLY A 39 -12.50 26.84 -1.65
C GLY A 39 -12.64 26.77 -3.18
N THR A 40 -12.76 27.90 -3.89
CA THR A 40 -12.68 27.92 -5.36
C THR A 40 -11.28 27.58 -5.85
N ALA A 41 -10.24 28.07 -5.17
CA ALA A 41 -8.85 27.72 -5.47
C ALA A 41 -8.57 26.22 -5.27
N LEU A 42 -9.27 25.57 -4.33
CA LEU A 42 -9.18 24.12 -4.08
C LEU A 42 -10.02 23.26 -5.04
N LEU A 43 -10.78 23.85 -5.96
CA LEU A 43 -11.70 23.10 -6.82
C LEU A 43 -10.98 22.05 -7.68
N ALA A 44 -9.85 22.43 -8.29
CA ALA A 44 -9.04 21.51 -9.09
C ALA A 44 -8.54 20.33 -8.25
N THR A 45 -7.96 20.62 -7.08
CA THR A 45 -7.51 19.61 -6.10
C THR A 45 -8.65 18.66 -5.73
N ARG A 46 -9.83 19.21 -5.41
CA ARG A 46 -11.02 18.43 -5.03
C ARG A 46 -11.45 17.47 -6.15
N VAL A 47 -11.53 17.96 -7.38
CA VAL A 47 -11.98 17.17 -8.52
C VAL A 47 -10.94 16.12 -8.91
N ILE A 48 -9.66 16.47 -8.99
CA ILE A 48 -8.60 15.55 -9.39
C ILE A 48 -8.37 14.47 -8.33
N GLN A 49 -8.32 14.83 -7.05
CA GLN A 49 -8.25 13.83 -5.98
C GLN A 49 -9.47 12.91 -6.00
N GLY A 50 -10.67 13.46 -6.18
CA GLY A 50 -11.88 12.66 -6.35
C GLY A 50 -11.81 11.71 -7.56
N PHE A 51 -11.28 12.18 -8.69
CA PHE A 51 -11.07 11.40 -9.89
C PHE A 51 -10.09 10.24 -9.68
N VAL A 52 -9.01 10.43 -8.90
CA VAL A 52 -8.04 9.36 -8.62
C VAL A 52 -8.71 8.18 -7.88
N TYR A 53 -9.46 8.45 -6.81
CA TYR A 53 -10.18 7.40 -6.08
C TYR A 53 -11.36 6.82 -6.85
N TRP A 54 -12.13 7.67 -7.55
CA TRP A 54 -13.18 7.21 -8.45
C TRP A 54 -12.62 6.31 -9.55
N GLY A 55 -11.49 6.69 -10.14
CA GLY A 55 -10.78 5.93 -11.17
C GLY A 55 -10.34 4.56 -10.64
N GLY A 56 -9.82 4.49 -9.41
CA GLY A 56 -9.48 3.24 -8.74
C GLY A 56 -10.66 2.28 -8.62
N GLY A 57 -11.78 2.77 -8.05
CA GLY A 57 -12.99 1.97 -7.88
C GLY A 57 -13.67 1.62 -9.21
N SER A 58 -13.84 2.59 -10.12
CA SER A 58 -14.54 2.41 -11.40
C SER A 58 -13.75 1.51 -12.35
N ARG A 59 -12.42 1.54 -12.31
CA ARG A 59 -11.59 0.56 -13.01
C ARG A 59 -11.91 -0.86 -12.56
N ARG A 60 -12.15 -1.08 -11.26
CA ARG A 60 -12.44 -2.42 -10.73
C ARG A 60 -13.88 -2.85 -10.92
N PHE A 61 -14.86 -1.94 -10.87
CA PHE A 61 -16.28 -2.30 -11.02
C PHE A 61 -16.82 -2.24 -12.46
N ILE A 62 -16.27 -1.36 -13.29
CA ILE A 62 -16.86 -1.00 -14.60
C ILE A 62 -15.92 -1.39 -15.74
N TYR A 63 -14.68 -0.93 -15.72
CA TYR A 63 -13.80 -1.03 -16.91
C TYR A 63 -12.94 -2.29 -16.97
N ALA A 64 -12.59 -2.88 -15.83
CA ALA A 64 -11.76 -4.08 -15.73
C ALA A 64 -12.23 -4.97 -14.55
N PRO A 65 -13.45 -5.53 -14.62
CA PRO A 65 -14.05 -6.32 -13.55
C PRO A 65 -13.27 -7.58 -13.19
N SER A 66 -12.41 -8.08 -14.09
CA SER A 66 -11.51 -9.21 -13.81
C SER A 66 -10.53 -8.95 -12.66
N LYS A 67 -10.35 -7.69 -12.23
CA LYS A 67 -9.58 -7.36 -11.02
C LYS A 67 -10.30 -7.72 -9.72
N LEU A 68 -11.62 -7.86 -9.76
CA LEU A 68 -12.46 -8.32 -8.65
C LEU A 68 -12.89 -9.79 -8.80
N ASP A 69 -12.53 -10.43 -9.92
CA ASP A 69 -12.81 -11.84 -10.16
C ASP A 69 -11.75 -12.70 -9.46
N ALA A 70 -12.13 -13.37 -8.36
CA ALA A 70 -11.22 -14.26 -7.65
C ALA A 70 -10.85 -15.54 -8.41
N TRP A 71 -11.54 -15.81 -9.52
CA TRP A 71 -11.30 -16.93 -10.43
C TRP A 71 -10.49 -16.47 -11.66
N GLY A 72 -10.25 -15.16 -11.79
CA GLY A 72 -9.49 -14.52 -12.88
C GLY A 72 -7.97 -14.72 -12.83
N GLY A 73 -7.49 -15.66 -12.00
CA GLY A 73 -6.08 -16.03 -11.86
C GLY A 73 -5.19 -14.86 -11.40
N HIS A 74 -4.16 -14.54 -12.17
CA HIS A 74 -3.16 -13.50 -11.84
C HIS A 74 -3.73 -12.08 -11.75
N ASN A 75 -4.94 -11.83 -12.29
CA ASN A 75 -5.57 -10.52 -12.23
C ASN A 75 -6.27 -10.25 -10.89
N TRP A 76 -6.53 -11.31 -10.11
CA TRP A 76 -7.19 -11.20 -8.81
C TRP A 76 -6.37 -10.38 -7.82
N MET A 77 -7.04 -9.51 -7.05
CA MET A 77 -6.38 -8.57 -6.15
C MET A 77 -5.55 -9.23 -5.05
N ALA A 78 -5.87 -10.46 -4.62
CA ALA A 78 -5.08 -11.16 -3.60
C ALA A 78 -3.61 -11.32 -3.99
N ASN A 79 -3.30 -11.50 -5.28
CA ASN A 79 -1.93 -11.57 -5.76
C ASN A 79 -1.17 -10.27 -5.42
N LYS A 80 -1.81 -9.10 -5.58
CA LYS A 80 -1.21 -7.81 -5.21
C LYS A 80 -0.99 -7.66 -3.71
N PHE A 81 -1.94 -8.09 -2.88
CA PHE A 81 -1.76 -8.08 -1.42
C PHE A 81 -0.59 -8.96 -1.02
N GLN A 82 -0.51 -10.18 -1.57
CA GLN A 82 0.58 -11.09 -1.27
C GLN A 82 1.94 -10.56 -1.73
N THR A 83 2.02 -9.94 -2.91
CA THR A 83 3.24 -9.26 -3.38
C THR A 83 3.65 -8.12 -2.45
N ALA A 84 2.71 -7.43 -1.80
CA ALA A 84 2.99 -6.29 -0.93
C ALA A 84 3.43 -6.69 0.49
N MET A 85 3.08 -7.90 0.92
CA MET A 85 3.31 -8.42 2.27
C MET A 85 4.76 -8.24 2.79
N PRO A 86 5.84 -8.57 2.04
CA PRO A 86 7.19 -8.60 2.61
C PRO A 86 7.71 -7.28 3.20
N GLY A 87 7.34 -6.13 2.64
CA GLY A 87 7.80 -4.81 3.08
C GLY A 87 6.70 -3.94 3.67
N ALA A 88 5.58 -4.54 4.06
CA ALA A 88 4.44 -3.84 4.62
C ALA A 88 4.76 -3.32 6.04
N LEU A 89 4.46 -2.06 6.32
CA LEU A 89 4.78 -1.40 7.59
C LEU A 89 3.79 -1.73 8.70
N PHE A 90 4.19 -1.45 9.95
CA PHE A 90 3.32 -1.51 11.14
C PHE A 90 2.70 -2.89 11.40
N GLY A 91 3.37 -3.97 10.97
CA GLY A 91 2.85 -5.33 11.11
C GLY A 91 1.64 -5.62 10.22
N THR A 92 1.35 -4.77 9.22
CA THR A 92 0.26 -5.01 8.26
C THR A 92 0.50 -6.27 7.42
N GLU A 93 1.73 -6.78 7.36
CA GLU A 93 2.04 -8.11 6.80
C GLU A 93 1.23 -9.23 7.46
N HIS A 94 1.01 -9.19 8.78
CA HIS A 94 0.23 -10.21 9.50
C HIS A 94 -1.25 -10.09 9.16
N LEU A 95 -1.75 -8.87 9.02
CA LEU A 95 -3.12 -8.61 8.57
C LEU A 95 -3.32 -9.13 7.14
N ILE A 96 -2.39 -8.83 6.23
CA ILE A 96 -2.40 -9.33 4.85
C ILE A 96 -2.40 -10.87 4.87
N SER A 97 -1.46 -11.48 5.59
CA SER A 97 -1.37 -12.94 5.72
C SER A 97 -2.67 -13.56 6.23
N PHE A 98 -3.26 -12.99 7.28
CA PHE A 98 -4.53 -13.44 7.83
C PHE A 98 -5.65 -13.39 6.79
N LEU A 99 -5.79 -12.27 6.07
CA LEU A 99 -6.77 -12.11 5.00
C LEU A 99 -6.56 -13.12 3.87
N LEU A 100 -5.33 -13.37 3.45
CA LEU A 100 -5.01 -14.35 2.39
C LEU A 100 -5.41 -15.79 2.75
N HIS A 101 -5.44 -16.13 4.04
CA HIS A 101 -5.96 -17.42 4.51
C HIS A 101 -7.50 -17.45 4.64
N HIS A 102 -8.15 -16.28 4.68
CA HIS A 102 -9.58 -16.13 4.98
C HIS A 102 -10.33 -15.53 3.78
N PHE A 103 -10.56 -16.36 2.76
CA PHE A 103 -11.09 -15.94 1.46
C PHE A 103 -12.32 -15.02 1.53
N TRP A 104 -13.36 -15.42 2.29
CA TRP A 104 -14.60 -14.64 2.37
C TRP A 104 -14.38 -13.24 2.97
N LEU A 105 -13.49 -13.14 3.96
CA LEU A 105 -13.14 -11.87 4.58
C LEU A 105 -12.33 -11.01 3.61
N LEU A 106 -11.32 -11.58 2.96
CA LEU A 106 -10.53 -10.90 1.92
C LEU A 106 -11.42 -10.36 0.80
N TYR A 107 -12.29 -11.20 0.25
CA TYR A 107 -13.19 -10.84 -0.84
C TYR A 107 -14.12 -9.68 -0.44
N ALA A 108 -14.72 -9.77 0.74
CA ALA A 108 -15.57 -8.70 1.28
C ALA A 108 -14.79 -7.40 1.49
N CYS A 109 -13.59 -7.47 2.09
CA CYS A 109 -12.73 -6.30 2.29
C CYS A 109 -12.35 -5.64 0.96
N VAL A 110 -12.00 -6.41 -0.07
CA VAL A 110 -11.63 -5.88 -1.38
C VAL A 110 -12.80 -5.15 -2.06
N ILE A 111 -14.00 -5.72 -1.99
CA ILE A 111 -15.21 -5.09 -2.53
C ILE A 111 -15.52 -3.81 -1.75
N MET A 112 -15.55 -3.88 -0.42
CA MET A 112 -15.88 -2.74 0.44
C MET A 112 -14.88 -1.59 0.28
N PHE A 113 -13.58 -1.91 0.23
CA PHE A 113 -12.53 -0.92 -0.02
C PHE A 113 -12.70 -0.27 -1.39
N SER A 114 -12.91 -1.06 -2.45
CA SER A 114 -13.12 -0.54 -3.80
C SER A 114 -14.39 0.32 -3.91
N ALA A 115 -15.47 -0.09 -3.22
CA ALA A 115 -16.72 0.65 -3.21
C ALA A 115 -16.58 1.98 -2.45
N ALA A 116 -15.86 1.96 -1.33
CA ALA A 116 -15.58 3.15 -0.56
C ALA A 116 -14.67 4.14 -1.32
N GLU A 117 -13.66 3.67 -2.06
CA GLU A 117 -12.87 4.49 -3.00
C GLU A 117 -13.76 5.12 -4.07
N LEU A 118 -14.64 4.34 -4.70
CA LEU A 118 -15.56 4.81 -5.71
C LEU A 118 -16.48 5.91 -5.15
N ILE A 119 -17.15 5.64 -4.02
CA ILE A 119 -18.12 6.56 -3.42
C ILE A 119 -17.43 7.84 -2.92
N ALA A 120 -16.29 7.71 -2.21
CA ALA A 120 -15.55 8.86 -1.73
C ALA A 120 -15.02 9.72 -2.89
N GLY A 121 -14.54 9.09 -3.96
CA GLY A 121 -14.10 9.77 -5.18
C GLY A 121 -15.20 10.57 -5.86
N ALA A 122 -16.38 9.97 -6.07
CA ALA A 122 -17.55 10.67 -6.59
C ALA A 122 -17.99 11.81 -5.67
N ALA A 123 -18.02 11.57 -4.36
CA ALA A 123 -18.39 12.56 -3.36
C ALA A 123 -17.45 13.78 -3.40
N LEU A 124 -16.13 13.57 -3.51
CA LEU A 124 -15.15 14.65 -3.70
C LEU A 124 -15.39 15.43 -5.00
N MET A 125 -15.51 14.74 -6.14
CA MET A 125 -15.75 15.41 -7.44
C MET A 125 -17.00 16.30 -7.38
N ALA A 126 -18.11 15.76 -6.86
CA ALA A 126 -19.36 16.48 -6.70
C ALA A 126 -19.32 17.57 -5.59
N GLY A 127 -18.34 17.50 -4.68
CA GLY A 127 -18.29 18.35 -3.49
C GLY A 127 -19.45 18.06 -2.53
N LEU A 128 -19.76 16.79 -2.32
CA LEU A 128 -20.76 16.27 -1.39
C LEU A 128 -20.05 15.63 -0.20
N PHE A 129 -20.40 16.03 1.02
CA PHE A 129 -19.71 15.60 2.25
C PHE A 129 -18.19 15.75 2.14
N THR A 130 -17.74 16.90 1.59
CA THR A 130 -16.36 17.08 1.13
C THR A 130 -15.32 16.75 2.20
N ARG A 131 -15.55 17.15 3.46
CA ARG A 131 -14.60 16.91 4.55
C ARG A 131 -14.56 15.44 4.98
N LEU A 132 -15.71 14.78 5.03
CA LEU A 132 -15.77 13.36 5.31
C LEU A 132 -15.09 12.56 4.20
N ALA A 133 -15.36 12.88 2.93
CA ALA A 133 -14.73 12.22 1.80
C ALA A 133 -13.21 12.49 1.76
N ALA A 134 -12.77 13.70 2.12
CA ALA A 134 -11.36 14.03 2.28
C ALA A 134 -10.71 13.21 3.42
N LEU A 135 -11.36 13.10 4.58
CA LEU A 135 -10.86 12.27 5.69
C LEU A 135 -10.74 10.79 5.29
N VAL A 136 -11.75 10.24 4.60
CA VAL A 136 -11.71 8.87 4.07
C VAL A 136 -10.53 8.70 3.10
N SER A 137 -10.32 9.66 2.20
CA SER A 137 -9.17 9.60 1.28
C SER A 137 -7.82 9.67 2.00
N MET A 138 -7.70 10.47 3.06
CA MET A 138 -6.49 10.51 3.89
C MET A 138 -6.21 9.14 4.53
N VAL A 139 -7.24 8.47 5.05
CA VAL A 139 -7.11 7.11 5.60
C VAL A 139 -6.63 6.14 4.51
N PHE A 140 -7.21 6.20 3.31
CA PHE A 140 -6.74 5.37 2.19
C PHE A 140 -5.28 5.65 1.84
N SER A 141 -4.86 6.91 1.78
CA SER A 141 -3.46 7.25 1.53
C SER A 141 -2.51 6.64 2.57
N VAL A 142 -2.82 6.76 3.86
CA VAL A 142 -2.00 6.19 4.94
C VAL A 142 -1.91 4.67 4.81
N VAL A 143 -3.04 4.00 4.59
CA VAL A 143 -3.09 2.54 4.45
C VAL A 143 -2.31 2.08 3.21
N LEU A 144 -2.50 2.75 2.06
CA LEU A 144 -1.81 2.41 0.83
C LEU A 144 -0.30 2.59 0.95
N MET A 145 0.17 3.69 1.56
CA MET A 145 1.59 3.88 1.83
C MET A 145 2.15 2.80 2.76
N ALA A 146 1.44 2.48 3.84
CA ALA A 146 1.89 1.46 4.79
C ALA A 146 2.02 0.08 4.13
N MET A 147 1.09 -0.31 3.26
CA MET A 147 1.07 -1.64 2.65
C MET A 147 1.97 -1.73 1.41
N PHE A 148 1.92 -0.74 0.51
CA PHE A 148 2.51 -0.81 -0.82
C PHE A 148 3.73 0.10 -1.03
N GLY A 149 4.09 0.96 -0.06
CA GLY A 149 5.10 2.00 -0.27
C GLY A 149 6.51 1.52 -0.61
N TRP A 150 6.85 0.25 -0.36
CA TRP A 150 8.19 -0.28 -0.57
C TRP A 150 8.47 -0.81 -1.99
N GLN A 151 7.46 -1.19 -2.76
CA GLN A 151 7.51 -2.02 -4.00
C GLN A 151 8.07 -1.28 -5.25
N GLY A 152 9.24 -0.64 -5.12
CA GLY A 152 9.81 0.41 -5.97
C GLY A 152 9.99 0.26 -7.47
N ALA A 153 9.72 -0.88 -8.10
CA ALA A 153 9.66 -0.95 -9.58
C ALA A 153 8.35 -0.34 -10.12
N THR A 154 7.29 -0.36 -9.31
CA THR A 154 6.04 0.38 -9.49
C THR A 154 5.90 1.51 -8.47
N CYS A 155 6.48 1.37 -7.26
CA CYS A 155 6.01 2.11 -6.08
C CYS A 155 6.74 3.39 -5.69
N ILE A 156 7.50 4.02 -6.60
CA ILE A 156 7.55 5.48 -6.49
C ILE A 156 6.20 6.08 -6.89
N ASP A 157 5.44 5.43 -7.78
CA ASP A 157 4.13 5.94 -8.20
C ASP A 157 3.08 5.72 -7.11
N GLU A 158 2.97 4.52 -6.51
CA GLU A 158 2.01 4.26 -5.44
C GLU A 158 2.26 5.11 -4.18
N TRP A 159 3.53 5.23 -3.74
CA TRP A 159 3.86 6.07 -2.59
C TRP A 159 3.67 7.55 -2.91
N THR A 160 4.19 8.05 -4.03
CA THR A 160 4.09 9.49 -4.39
C THR A 160 2.64 9.90 -4.60
N MET A 161 1.84 9.06 -5.25
CA MET A 161 0.41 9.31 -5.44
C MET A 161 -0.31 9.36 -4.09
N ALA A 162 -0.05 8.40 -3.20
CA ALA A 162 -0.69 8.36 -1.88
C ALA A 162 -0.25 9.53 -0.98
N ALA A 163 1.03 9.92 -0.98
CA ALA A 163 1.57 11.08 -0.26
C ALA A 163 0.94 12.39 -0.75
N CYS A 164 0.92 12.62 -2.07
CA CYS A 164 0.23 13.76 -2.66
C CYS A 164 -1.26 13.78 -2.28
N ASN A 165 -1.95 12.64 -2.35
CA ASN A 165 -3.36 12.54 -1.93
C ASN A 165 -3.56 12.79 -0.44
N LEU A 166 -2.59 12.44 0.41
CA LEU A 166 -2.66 12.71 1.85
C LEU A 166 -2.60 14.23 2.10
N ALA A 167 -1.66 14.93 1.47
CA ALA A 167 -1.53 16.38 1.55
C ALA A 167 -2.75 17.12 0.99
N MET A 168 -3.25 16.70 -0.18
CA MET A 168 -4.46 17.26 -0.79
C MET A 168 -5.69 16.99 0.10
N GLY A 169 -5.81 15.78 0.65
CA GLY A 169 -6.89 15.40 1.57
C GLY A 169 -6.89 16.24 2.85
N ALA A 170 -5.73 16.46 3.47
CA ALA A 170 -5.60 17.33 4.65
C ALA A 170 -6.02 18.77 4.33
N THR A 171 -5.65 19.26 3.15
CA THR A 171 -6.03 20.59 2.67
C THR A 171 -7.54 20.72 2.47
N LEU A 172 -8.18 19.73 1.86
CA LEU A 172 -9.64 19.69 1.65
C LEU A 172 -10.42 19.48 2.96
N LEU A 173 -9.86 18.75 3.93
CA LEU A 173 -10.47 18.58 5.26
C LEU A 173 -10.58 19.94 5.98
N LEU A 174 -9.53 20.76 5.90
CA LEU A 174 -9.49 22.11 6.47
C LEU A 174 -10.35 23.10 5.64
N GLY A 175 -10.04 23.22 4.35
CA GLY A 175 -10.60 24.23 3.45
C GLY A 175 -12.02 23.93 2.94
N GLY A 176 -12.49 22.69 3.03
CA GLY A 176 -13.80 22.31 2.52
C GLY A 176 -13.93 22.52 1.01
N SER A 177 -15.16 22.82 0.56
CA SER A 177 -15.50 22.99 -0.86
C SER A 177 -16.00 24.38 -1.21
N SER A 178 -16.50 25.15 -0.23
CA SER A 178 -17.11 26.49 -0.34
C SER A 178 -18.08 26.69 -1.53
N ALA A 179 -17.59 27.02 -2.72
CA ALA A 179 -18.36 27.25 -3.94
C ALA A 179 -18.32 26.04 -4.91
N TRP A 180 -19.25 26.00 -5.86
CA TRP A 180 -19.32 24.93 -6.88
C TRP A 180 -19.32 23.51 -6.28
N SER A 181 -20.17 23.29 -5.28
CA SER A 181 -20.27 22.03 -4.54
C SER A 181 -21.71 21.68 -4.21
N LEU A 182 -22.04 20.39 -4.18
CA LEU A 182 -23.35 19.92 -3.73
C LEU A 182 -23.61 20.26 -2.25
N ASP A 183 -22.57 20.32 -1.42
CA ASP A 183 -22.65 20.80 -0.04
C ASP A 183 -23.26 22.21 0.03
N ASN A 184 -22.83 23.11 -0.87
CA ASN A 184 -23.35 24.48 -0.92
C ASN A 184 -24.77 24.54 -1.49
N VAL A 185 -25.09 23.72 -2.49
CA VAL A 185 -26.47 23.59 -3.02
C VAL A 185 -27.42 23.10 -1.92
N LEU A 186 -27.00 22.10 -1.14
CA LEU A 186 -27.76 21.54 -0.04
C LEU A 186 -28.01 22.58 1.07
N LEU A 187 -26.99 23.36 1.42
CA LEU A 187 -27.10 24.47 2.37
C LEU A 187 -28.09 25.54 1.89
N ARG A 188 -28.04 25.92 0.61
CA ARG A 188 -28.96 26.91 0.03
C ARG A 188 -30.42 26.43 0.03
N ARG A 189 -30.64 25.14 -0.25
CA ARG A 189 -31.99 24.54 -0.25
C ARG A 189 -32.54 24.33 1.16
N ARG A 190 -31.68 24.05 2.14
CA ARG A 190 -32.08 23.80 3.54
C ARG A 190 -31.18 24.57 4.51
N PRO A 191 -31.45 25.86 4.74
CA PRO A 191 -30.62 26.71 5.62
C PRO A 191 -30.50 26.19 7.06
N SER A 192 -31.49 25.43 7.54
CA SER A 192 -31.46 24.80 8.88
C SER A 192 -30.29 23.83 9.09
N LEU A 193 -29.65 23.36 8.02
CA LEU A 193 -28.44 22.53 8.09
C LEU A 193 -27.23 23.28 8.65
N ALA A 194 -27.20 24.62 8.53
CA ALA A 194 -26.13 25.43 9.09
C ALA A 194 -25.95 25.25 10.61
N GLY A 195 -27.04 24.93 11.32
CA GLY A 195 -27.03 24.67 12.76
C GLY A 195 -26.67 23.25 13.17
N ARG A 196 -26.60 22.28 12.23
CA ARG A 196 -26.37 20.87 12.55
C ARG A 196 -24.88 20.54 12.62
N GLY A 197 -24.41 20.03 13.77
CA GLY A 197 -23.00 19.71 14.00
C GLY A 197 -22.39 18.80 12.94
N TRP A 198 -23.06 17.69 12.59
CA TRP A 198 -22.57 16.76 11.56
C TRP A 198 -22.38 17.43 10.19
N PHE A 199 -23.25 18.38 9.82
CA PHE A 199 -23.15 19.09 8.54
C PHE A 199 -21.94 20.02 8.54
N ARG A 200 -21.70 20.71 9.67
CA ARG A 200 -20.56 21.62 9.82
C ARG A 200 -19.21 20.91 9.80
N TRP A 201 -19.15 19.70 10.35
CA TRP A 201 -17.93 18.88 10.38
C TRP A 201 -17.73 18.07 9.10
N GLY A 202 -18.79 17.48 8.54
CA GLY A 202 -18.71 16.56 7.40
C GLY A 202 -18.79 17.23 6.03
N CYS A 203 -19.50 18.34 5.89
CA CYS A 203 -19.64 19.06 4.62
C CYS A 203 -18.63 20.21 4.52
N GLY A 204 -18.29 20.61 3.30
CA GLY A 204 -17.31 21.66 3.01
C GLY A 204 -17.88 23.06 2.75
N ALA A 205 -19.20 23.26 2.88
CA ALA A 205 -19.86 24.52 2.50
C ALA A 205 -19.56 25.69 3.46
N LEU A 206 -19.47 25.40 4.77
CA LEU A 206 -19.21 26.40 5.81
C LEU A 206 -17.79 26.24 6.38
N PRO A 207 -17.23 27.29 7.01
CA PRO A 207 -16.01 27.14 7.81
C PRO A 207 -16.20 26.10 8.92
N LEU A 208 -15.09 25.46 9.32
CA LEU A 208 -15.10 24.54 10.46
C LEU A 208 -15.64 25.27 11.71
N PRO A 209 -16.39 24.58 12.59
CA PRO A 209 -16.94 25.16 13.80
C PRO A 209 -15.87 25.33 14.90
N LEU A 210 -14.73 25.91 14.56
CA LEU A 210 -13.58 26.10 15.43
C LEU A 210 -13.23 27.59 15.47
N GLY A 211 -12.81 28.08 16.65
CA GLY A 211 -12.19 29.39 16.77
C GLY A 211 -10.76 29.39 16.20
N ASP A 212 -10.24 30.57 15.88
CA ASP A 212 -8.98 30.77 15.15
C ASP A 212 -7.79 30.01 15.75
N LEU A 213 -7.62 30.07 17.08
CA LEU A 213 -6.54 29.34 17.76
C LEU A 213 -6.65 27.83 17.60
N ARG A 214 -7.86 27.27 17.70
CA ARG A 214 -8.08 25.82 17.54
C ARG A 214 -7.92 25.39 16.09
N LEU A 215 -8.38 26.20 15.15
CA LEU A 215 -8.18 25.96 13.72
C LEU A 215 -6.68 25.99 13.38
N ARG A 216 -5.95 27.00 13.85
CA ARG A 216 -4.49 27.08 13.68
C ARG A 216 -3.79 25.84 14.22
N ASN A 217 -4.12 25.44 15.44
CA ASN A 217 -3.49 24.26 16.06
C ASN A 217 -3.82 22.97 15.30
N LEU A 218 -5.06 22.81 14.82
CA LEU A 218 -5.44 21.69 13.96
C LEU A 218 -4.66 21.69 12.64
N THR A 219 -4.55 22.86 11.99
CA THR A 219 -3.77 23.01 10.75
C THR A 219 -2.32 22.63 10.95
N LEU A 220 -1.68 23.13 12.02
CA LEU A 220 -0.29 22.80 12.33
C LEU A 220 -0.11 21.33 12.68
N ALA A 221 -1.05 20.72 13.40
CA ALA A 221 -1.01 19.30 13.73
C ALA A 221 -1.16 18.43 12.47
N LEU A 222 -2.09 18.75 11.57
CA LEU A 222 -2.26 18.04 10.30
C LEU A 222 -1.04 18.23 9.39
N PHE A 223 -0.50 19.45 9.29
CA PHE A 223 0.73 19.72 8.56
C PHE A 223 1.90 18.88 9.09
N ALA A 224 2.13 18.89 10.41
CA ALA A 224 3.17 18.10 11.04
C ALA A 224 2.96 16.60 10.78
N PHE A 225 1.73 16.11 10.91
CA PHE A 225 1.39 14.72 10.60
C PHE A 225 1.73 14.34 9.16
N VAL A 226 1.24 15.10 8.18
CA VAL A 226 1.50 14.85 6.75
C VAL A 226 2.99 14.84 6.46
N VAL A 227 3.72 15.87 6.90
CA VAL A 227 5.17 15.99 6.65
C VAL A 227 5.94 14.86 7.32
N ILE A 228 5.68 14.58 8.60
CA ILE A 228 6.40 13.53 9.33
C ILE A 228 6.09 12.16 8.71
N PHE A 229 4.84 11.89 8.35
CA PHE A 229 4.44 10.62 7.79
C PHE A 229 5.03 10.41 6.38
N ASP A 230 4.87 11.38 5.49
CA ASP A 230 5.37 11.27 4.12
C ASP A 230 6.90 11.21 4.11
N VAL A 231 7.56 12.21 4.71
CA VAL A 231 9.03 12.26 4.72
C VAL A 231 9.63 11.08 5.49
N GLY A 232 9.01 10.68 6.60
CA GLY A 232 9.44 9.55 7.41
C GLY A 232 9.33 8.22 6.66
N THR A 233 8.19 7.95 6.02
CA THR A 233 8.01 6.72 5.22
C THR A 233 8.89 6.70 3.99
N TYR A 234 9.07 7.84 3.30
CA TYR A 234 10.01 7.94 2.19
C TYR A 234 11.44 7.63 2.63
N SER A 235 11.92 8.26 3.72
CA SER A 235 13.26 8.00 4.22
C SER A 235 13.43 6.57 4.72
N TYR A 236 12.37 5.93 5.22
CA TYR A 236 12.41 4.51 5.56
C TYR A 236 12.55 3.62 4.32
N TYR A 237 11.83 3.90 3.24
CA TYR A 237 11.84 3.07 2.04
C TYR A 237 13.03 3.31 1.11
N ARG A 238 13.56 4.54 1.06
CA ARG A 238 14.58 4.95 0.08
C ARG A 238 15.77 5.68 0.67
N GLY A 239 15.68 6.14 1.91
CA GLY A 239 16.62 7.10 2.46
C GLY A 239 16.56 8.44 1.72
N SER A 240 17.73 9.05 1.49
CA SER A 240 17.93 10.34 0.81
C SER A 240 17.30 11.57 1.49
N VAL A 241 16.89 11.43 2.75
CA VAL A 241 16.42 12.55 3.58
C VAL A 241 17.23 12.59 4.86
N VAL A 242 17.08 11.58 5.73
CA VAL A 242 17.84 11.48 6.99
C VAL A 242 18.96 10.43 6.92
N THR A 243 18.93 9.54 5.92
CA THR A 243 19.95 8.51 5.66
C THR A 243 20.45 8.60 4.21
N PRO A 244 21.64 8.05 3.87
CA PRO A 244 22.05 7.88 2.47
C PRO A 244 21.03 7.06 1.67
N PHE A 245 21.03 7.21 0.35
CA PHE A 245 20.16 6.42 -0.52
C PHE A 245 20.37 4.91 -0.31
N HIS A 246 19.28 4.16 -0.14
CA HIS A 246 19.29 2.71 -0.09
C HIS A 246 18.03 2.14 -0.73
N SER A 247 18.08 0.88 -1.19
CA SER A 247 16.94 0.22 -1.84
C SER A 247 15.83 -0.23 -0.86
N GLY A 248 15.73 0.38 0.31
CA GLY A 248 14.82 -0.01 1.39
C GLY A 248 15.30 -1.22 2.21
N PRO A 249 14.65 -1.50 3.35
CA PRO A 249 14.85 -2.74 4.12
C PRO A 249 14.48 -3.97 3.31
N VAL A 250 13.46 -3.82 2.45
CA VAL A 250 13.09 -4.79 1.43
C VAL A 250 13.41 -4.21 0.07
N SER A 251 14.29 -4.90 -0.65
CA SER A 251 14.78 -4.48 -1.96
C SER A 251 13.72 -4.72 -3.04
N PRO A 252 13.33 -3.70 -3.84
CA PRO A 252 12.37 -3.88 -4.93
C PRO A 252 13.00 -4.30 -6.27
N THR A 253 14.32 -4.50 -6.31
CA THR A 253 15.06 -4.78 -7.56
C THR A 253 15.88 -6.06 -7.49
N ARG A 254 16.42 -6.38 -6.32
CA ARG A 254 17.17 -7.62 -6.08
C ARG A 254 16.28 -8.63 -5.40
N HIS A 255 16.12 -9.80 -6.04
CA HIS A 255 15.41 -10.92 -5.44
C HIS A 255 16.13 -11.43 -4.19
N HIS A 256 15.37 -11.71 -3.15
CA HIS A 256 15.82 -12.39 -1.95
C HIS A 256 14.86 -13.53 -1.62
N VAL A 257 15.42 -14.67 -1.22
CA VAL A 257 14.65 -15.80 -0.73
C VAL A 257 15.15 -16.15 0.67
N THR A 258 14.29 -15.99 1.65
CA THR A 258 14.52 -16.52 2.99
C THR A 258 14.25 -18.01 3.00
N LEU A 259 15.23 -18.79 3.46
CA LEU A 259 15.15 -20.24 3.60
C LEU A 259 15.17 -20.64 5.08
N THR A 260 14.15 -21.36 5.53
CA THR A 260 14.00 -21.84 6.91
C THR A 260 13.66 -23.32 6.94
N ASP A 261 13.75 -23.93 8.12
CA ASP A 261 13.25 -25.28 8.38
C ASP A 261 13.79 -26.35 7.42
N GLY A 262 15.08 -26.21 7.06
CA GLY A 262 15.78 -27.17 6.23
C GLY A 262 15.94 -28.50 6.96
N VAL A 263 15.43 -29.58 6.36
CA VAL A 263 15.47 -30.93 6.94
C VAL A 263 15.72 -31.97 5.86
N VAL A 264 16.55 -32.96 6.19
CA VAL A 264 16.73 -34.17 5.37
C VAL A 264 15.77 -35.24 5.89
N LEU A 265 14.85 -35.69 5.04
CA LEU A 265 13.88 -36.71 5.39
C LEU A 265 14.49 -38.12 5.37
N PRO A 266 13.88 -39.11 6.04
CA PRO A 266 14.40 -40.49 6.08
C PRO A 266 14.53 -41.17 4.72
N ASP A 267 13.75 -40.74 3.73
CA ASP A 267 13.83 -41.22 2.35
C ASP A 267 14.96 -40.55 1.53
N GLY A 268 15.76 -39.68 2.16
CA GLY A 268 16.85 -38.95 1.55
C GLY A 268 16.40 -37.68 0.79
N SER A 269 15.10 -37.39 0.74
CA SER A 269 14.62 -36.14 0.16
C SER A 269 14.93 -34.94 1.06
N VAL A 270 15.08 -33.77 0.45
CA VAL A 270 15.41 -32.54 1.17
C VAL A 270 14.22 -31.61 1.18
N ARG A 271 13.77 -31.23 2.37
CA ARG A 271 12.67 -30.29 2.55
C ARG A 271 13.20 -28.97 3.08
N VAL A 272 12.77 -27.88 2.50
CA VAL A 272 13.12 -26.52 2.94
C VAL A 272 11.93 -25.60 2.76
N HIS A 273 11.67 -24.76 3.75
CA HIS A 273 10.67 -23.72 3.66
C HIS A 273 11.28 -22.46 3.02
N ALA A 274 10.67 -21.96 1.95
CA ALA A 274 11.18 -20.85 1.14
C ALA A 274 10.16 -19.70 1.07
N TYR A 275 10.65 -18.47 1.24
CA TYR A 275 9.85 -17.25 1.15
C TYR A 275 10.53 -16.22 0.24
N LEU A 276 9.89 -15.85 -0.87
CA LEU A 276 10.35 -14.77 -1.74
C LEU A 276 9.93 -13.42 -1.14
N ASP A 277 10.86 -12.83 -0.38
CA ASP A 277 10.62 -11.70 0.52
C ASP A 277 11.28 -10.40 0.05
N ALA A 278 12.02 -10.39 -1.05
CA ALA A 278 12.43 -9.17 -1.74
C ALA A 278 12.55 -9.40 -3.25
N GLY A 279 12.46 -8.32 -4.03
CA GLY A 279 12.65 -8.29 -5.47
C GLY A 279 11.54 -7.58 -6.23
N THR A 280 11.52 -7.78 -7.55
CA THR A 280 10.71 -7.00 -8.49
C THR A 280 9.31 -7.60 -8.61
N PRO A 281 8.22 -6.92 -8.19
CA PRO A 281 6.85 -7.43 -8.28
C PRO A 281 6.43 -7.97 -9.66
N GLU A 282 6.89 -7.32 -10.73
CA GLU A 282 6.51 -7.62 -12.10
C GLU A 282 7.32 -8.77 -12.72
N ALA A 283 8.46 -9.14 -12.11
CA ALA A 283 9.36 -10.17 -12.62
C ALA A 283 9.40 -11.34 -11.64
N PRO A 284 8.92 -12.53 -12.01
CA PRO A 284 9.03 -13.69 -11.13
C PRO A 284 10.50 -14.08 -10.92
N LEU A 285 10.80 -14.60 -9.74
CA LEU A 285 12.05 -15.29 -9.46
C LEU A 285 12.12 -16.57 -10.30
N HIS A 286 13.32 -16.89 -10.77
CA HIS A 286 13.67 -18.19 -11.36
C HIS A 286 14.87 -18.78 -10.62
N VAL A 287 14.65 -19.85 -9.86
CA VAL A 287 15.72 -20.68 -9.25
C VAL A 287 16.15 -21.73 -10.26
N VAL A 288 17.40 -21.63 -10.69
CA VAL A 288 17.97 -22.45 -11.78
C VAL A 288 18.87 -23.58 -11.27
N SER A 289 19.26 -23.54 -10.00
CA SER A 289 20.07 -24.59 -9.37
C SER A 289 19.71 -24.72 -7.90
N ALA A 290 19.72 -25.94 -7.39
CA ALA A 290 19.70 -26.24 -5.97
C ALA A 290 20.85 -27.20 -5.66
N ALA A 291 21.48 -27.03 -4.50
CA ALA A 291 22.60 -27.87 -4.09
C ALA A 291 22.58 -28.14 -2.60
N VAL A 292 22.91 -29.37 -2.21
CA VAL A 292 23.25 -29.71 -0.83
C VAL A 292 24.75 -29.56 -0.66
N LEU A 293 25.16 -28.90 0.41
CA LEU A 293 26.57 -28.64 0.72
C LEU A 293 26.97 -29.38 1.99
N ALA A 294 28.18 -29.91 1.99
CA ALA A 294 28.83 -30.41 3.19
C ALA A 294 29.34 -29.25 4.08
N ALA A 295 29.83 -29.60 5.27
CA ALA A 295 30.33 -28.63 6.25
C ALA A 295 31.55 -27.83 5.77
N ASP A 296 32.35 -28.37 4.84
CA ASP A 296 33.49 -27.70 4.20
C ASP A 296 33.09 -26.89 2.95
N GLY A 297 31.80 -26.87 2.60
CA GLY A 297 31.24 -26.15 1.46
C GLY A 297 31.30 -26.88 0.12
N HIS A 298 31.77 -28.13 0.05
CA HIS A 298 31.71 -28.90 -1.20
C HIS A 298 30.26 -29.32 -1.51
N VAL A 299 29.93 -29.40 -2.81
CA VAL A 299 28.61 -29.84 -3.27
C VAL A 299 28.52 -31.35 -3.13
N VAL A 300 27.55 -31.82 -2.34
CA VAL A 300 27.24 -33.23 -2.13
C VAL A 300 26.23 -33.71 -3.17
N GLU A 301 25.20 -32.91 -3.42
CA GLU A 301 24.13 -33.16 -4.38
C GLU A 301 23.79 -31.88 -5.12
N GLN A 302 23.44 -31.99 -6.40
CA GLN A 302 22.98 -30.87 -7.20
C GLN A 302 21.78 -31.23 -8.07
N TRP A 303 20.81 -30.31 -8.12
CA TRP A 303 19.71 -30.31 -9.07
C TRP A 303 19.85 -29.12 -10.00
N ASP A 304 20.03 -29.38 -11.29
CA ASP A 304 20.07 -28.36 -12.32
C ASP A 304 18.67 -27.83 -12.69
N ALA A 305 18.63 -26.85 -13.59
CA ALA A 305 17.37 -26.24 -14.04
C ALA A 305 16.41 -27.28 -14.66
N LYS A 306 16.94 -28.33 -15.30
CA LYS A 306 16.12 -29.38 -15.91
C LYS A 306 15.46 -30.25 -14.85
N ALA A 307 16.21 -30.64 -13.81
CA ALA A 307 15.69 -31.37 -12.66
C ALA A 307 14.61 -30.55 -11.94
N LEU A 308 14.90 -29.28 -11.67
CA LEU A 308 13.97 -28.36 -11.00
C LEU A 308 12.70 -28.09 -11.82
N SER A 309 12.80 -28.01 -13.15
CA SER A 309 11.65 -27.86 -14.05
C SER A 309 10.77 -29.11 -14.12
N ALA A 310 11.33 -30.28 -13.81
CA ALA A 310 10.64 -31.56 -13.85
C ALA A 310 9.93 -31.90 -12.51
N LEU A 311 10.04 -31.05 -11.48
CA LEU A 311 9.44 -31.30 -10.19
C LEU A 311 7.91 -31.40 -10.28
N PRO A 312 7.29 -32.47 -9.72
CA PRO A 312 5.84 -32.57 -9.68
C PRO A 312 5.25 -31.50 -8.77
N LYS A 313 3.97 -31.17 -8.98
CA LYS A 313 3.24 -30.17 -8.17
C LYS A 313 3.25 -30.50 -6.67
N THR A 314 3.31 -31.78 -6.31
CA THR A 314 3.40 -32.26 -4.93
C THR A 314 4.70 -31.89 -4.22
N SER A 315 5.71 -31.45 -4.97
CA SER A 315 6.98 -30.93 -4.42
C SER A 315 6.83 -29.53 -3.81
N PHE A 316 5.69 -28.87 -4.02
CA PHE A 316 5.41 -27.51 -3.59
C PHE A 316 4.20 -27.49 -2.67
N ALA A 317 4.43 -27.46 -1.35
CA ALA A 317 3.38 -27.19 -0.38
C ALA A 317 3.33 -25.67 -0.11
N ASN A 318 2.48 -24.96 -0.85
CA ASN A 318 2.36 -23.50 -0.78
C ASN A 318 1.52 -23.06 0.42
N ASP A 319 1.98 -22.01 1.10
CA ASP A 319 1.28 -21.42 2.26
C ASP A 319 0.03 -20.65 1.81
N TYR A 320 0.06 -20.09 0.61
CA TYR A 320 -1.03 -19.28 0.06
C TYR A 320 -1.53 -19.84 -1.27
N ALA A 321 -2.81 -19.63 -1.58
CA ALA A 321 -3.45 -20.11 -2.80
C ALA A 321 -3.16 -19.25 -4.06
N TYR A 322 -2.50 -18.10 -3.92
CA TYR A 322 -2.38 -17.08 -4.97
C TYR A 322 -0.98 -17.05 -5.60
N ASN A 323 -0.04 -16.28 -5.05
CA ASN A 323 1.35 -16.29 -5.53
C ASN A 323 2.03 -17.55 -4.98
N THR A 324 2.34 -18.48 -5.87
CA THR A 324 2.82 -19.82 -5.52
C THR A 324 4.19 -20.11 -6.14
N PHE A 325 5.01 -20.86 -5.41
CA PHE A 325 6.13 -21.57 -5.99
C PHE A 325 5.61 -22.71 -6.86
N ALA A 326 6.19 -22.86 -8.04
CA ALA A 326 5.89 -23.94 -8.96
C ALA A 326 7.08 -24.26 -9.86
N ALA A 327 7.09 -25.44 -10.46
CA ALA A 327 7.98 -25.71 -11.59
C ALA A 327 7.67 -24.76 -12.76
N GLY A 328 8.71 -24.21 -13.36
CA GLY A 328 8.69 -23.37 -14.54
C GLY A 328 9.58 -23.94 -15.65
N PRO A 329 9.67 -23.27 -16.81
CA PRO A 329 10.45 -23.76 -17.95
C PRO A 329 11.97 -23.73 -17.75
N TYR A 330 12.45 -22.98 -16.75
CA TYR A 330 13.88 -22.76 -16.49
C TYR A 330 14.25 -23.05 -15.03
N GLY A 331 13.52 -23.94 -14.36
CA GLY A 331 13.70 -24.30 -12.96
C GLY A 331 12.46 -23.99 -12.12
N ILE A 332 12.63 -23.64 -10.85
CA ILE A 332 11.50 -23.24 -10.00
C ILE A 332 11.18 -21.76 -10.24
N ARG A 333 9.91 -21.43 -10.46
CA ARG A 333 9.43 -20.05 -10.58
C ARG A 333 8.62 -19.64 -9.35
N ALA A 334 8.70 -18.37 -8.96
CA ALA A 334 7.92 -17.80 -7.89
C ALA A 334 7.60 -16.32 -8.14
N PRO A 335 6.31 -15.92 -8.15
CA PRO A 335 5.94 -14.50 -8.10
C PRO A 335 6.24 -13.91 -6.72
N MET A 336 6.47 -12.59 -6.65
CA MET A 336 6.79 -11.89 -5.41
C MET A 336 5.80 -12.19 -4.26
N GLY A 337 6.33 -12.42 -3.07
CA GLY A 337 5.55 -12.78 -1.88
C GLY A 337 5.10 -14.25 -1.84
N ALA A 338 5.47 -15.08 -2.83
CA ALA A 338 5.25 -16.51 -2.78
C ALA A 338 6.00 -17.13 -1.59
N LYS A 339 5.35 -18.11 -0.95
CA LYS A 339 5.86 -18.78 0.25
C LYS A 339 5.42 -20.24 0.22
N ALA A 340 6.38 -21.16 0.36
CA ALA A 340 6.11 -22.59 0.25
C ALA A 340 7.18 -23.45 0.91
N THR A 341 6.78 -24.62 1.36
CA THR A 341 7.69 -25.74 1.64
C THR A 341 8.01 -26.49 0.35
N LEU A 342 9.28 -26.45 -0.04
CA LEU A 342 9.83 -27.14 -1.20
C LEU A 342 10.35 -28.51 -0.77
N THR A 343 10.07 -29.55 -1.54
CA THR A 343 10.63 -30.89 -1.34
C THR A 343 11.41 -31.31 -2.59
N LEU A 344 12.72 -31.44 -2.46
CA LEU A 344 13.62 -31.89 -3.51
C LEU A 344 13.83 -33.41 -3.40
N PRO A 345 13.79 -34.15 -4.52
CA PRO A 345 13.86 -35.60 -4.52
C PRO A 345 15.22 -36.10 -4.02
N ALA A 346 15.25 -37.30 -3.46
CA ALA A 346 16.48 -37.90 -2.95
C ALA A 346 17.56 -38.06 -4.06
N PRO A 347 18.85 -37.96 -3.69
CA PRO A 347 19.98 -38.28 -4.57
C PRO A 347 19.83 -39.62 -5.28
N GLY A 348 20.12 -39.69 -6.57
CA GLY A 348 20.12 -40.95 -7.33
C GLY A 348 18.74 -41.55 -7.62
N SER A 349 17.65 -40.81 -7.34
CA SER A 349 16.25 -41.22 -7.63
C SER A 349 15.90 -41.28 -9.14
N GLY A 350 16.88 -41.08 -10.03
CA GLY A 350 16.69 -41.11 -11.48
C GLY A 350 16.04 -39.85 -12.06
N ALA A 351 15.92 -38.77 -11.28
CA ALA A 351 15.42 -37.48 -11.78
C ALA A 351 16.42 -36.91 -12.84
N PRO A 352 15.95 -36.53 -14.05
CA PRO A 352 16.83 -36.04 -15.11
C PRO A 352 17.58 -34.78 -14.65
N GLY A 353 18.92 -34.81 -14.61
CA GLY A 353 19.73 -33.66 -14.17
C GLY A 353 19.99 -33.57 -12.66
N SER A 354 19.58 -34.59 -11.88
CA SER A 354 20.08 -34.82 -10.52
C SER A 354 21.34 -35.68 -10.56
N GLY A 355 22.33 -35.34 -9.75
CA GLY A 355 23.59 -36.06 -9.70
C GLY A 355 24.22 -35.97 -8.33
N ALA A 356 24.47 -37.13 -7.72
CA ALA A 356 25.34 -37.25 -6.58
C ALA A 356 26.77 -36.95 -7.02
N VAL A 357 27.35 -35.90 -6.44
CA VAL A 357 28.73 -35.49 -6.74
C VAL A 357 29.71 -36.26 -5.84
N GLY A 358 29.20 -36.97 -4.81
CA GLY A 358 29.98 -37.84 -3.94
C GLY A 358 29.23 -39.10 -3.47
N SER A 359 29.99 -40.16 -3.17
CA SER A 359 29.49 -41.42 -2.62
C SER A 359 29.37 -41.35 -1.10
N GLY A 360 28.22 -40.96 -0.57
CA GLY A 360 27.98 -40.95 0.87
C GLY A 360 26.52 -40.63 1.19
N ALA A 361 25.99 -41.23 2.27
CA ALA A 361 24.67 -40.92 2.79
C ALA A 361 24.51 -39.40 2.99
N VAL A 362 23.29 -38.88 2.82
CA VAL A 362 22.94 -37.45 2.82
C VAL A 362 23.24 -36.81 4.18
N GLY A 363 24.52 -36.55 4.45
CA GLY A 363 25.04 -35.78 5.57
C GLY A 363 25.41 -34.38 5.09
N GLY A 364 24.48 -33.71 4.41
CA GLY A 364 24.63 -32.30 4.05
C GLY A 364 24.37 -31.40 5.24
N ASP A 365 25.22 -30.39 5.44
CA ASP A 365 25.06 -29.40 6.51
C ASP A 365 24.12 -28.26 6.10
N SER A 366 24.02 -27.96 4.80
CA SER A 366 23.19 -26.87 4.30
C SER A 366 22.64 -27.12 2.90
N ILE A 367 21.56 -26.42 2.56
CA ILE A 367 20.98 -26.36 1.22
C ILE A 367 21.14 -24.95 0.67
N ARG A 368 21.56 -24.86 -0.59
CA ARG A 368 21.71 -23.62 -1.36
C ARG A 368 20.76 -23.63 -2.55
N LEU A 369 20.00 -22.56 -2.73
CA LEU A 369 19.27 -22.26 -3.96
C LEU A 369 19.97 -21.13 -4.71
N THR A 370 20.09 -21.23 -6.02
CA THR A 370 20.70 -20.21 -6.87
C THR A 370 19.71 -19.71 -7.92
N ASP A 371 19.53 -18.40 -8.00
CA ASP A 371 18.70 -17.76 -9.02
C ASP A 371 19.41 -17.59 -10.38
N VAL A 372 18.65 -17.20 -11.39
CA VAL A 372 19.16 -16.94 -12.76
C VAL A 372 20.20 -15.81 -12.82
N ASP A 373 20.20 -14.90 -11.84
CA ASP A 373 21.17 -13.81 -11.73
C ASP A 373 22.45 -14.25 -10.97
N GLY A 374 22.55 -15.53 -10.58
CA GLY A 374 23.68 -16.10 -9.84
C GLY A 374 23.67 -15.83 -8.33
N ARG A 375 22.58 -15.27 -7.78
CA ARG A 375 22.45 -15.05 -6.33
C ARG A 375 22.15 -16.36 -5.65
N SER A 376 22.79 -16.58 -4.51
CA SER A 376 22.66 -17.80 -3.72
C SER A 376 22.00 -17.52 -2.37
N PHE A 377 21.05 -18.37 -2.00
CA PHE A 377 20.33 -18.35 -0.73
C PHE A 377 20.61 -19.66 -0.02
N THR A 378 21.01 -19.64 1.26
CA THR A 378 21.45 -20.86 1.97
C THR A 378 20.79 -20.96 3.33
N THR A 379 20.44 -22.18 3.74
CA THR A 379 20.02 -22.47 5.12
C THR A 379 20.58 -23.81 5.58
N LYS A 380 20.68 -24.00 6.90
CA LYS A 380 21.17 -25.24 7.47
C LYS A 380 20.14 -26.36 7.32
N LEU A 381 20.65 -27.57 7.12
CA LEU A 381 19.86 -28.79 7.14
C LEU A 381 20.02 -29.44 8.51
N VAL A 382 18.89 -29.73 9.13
CA VAL A 382 18.85 -30.55 10.35
C VAL A 382 18.54 -31.98 9.92
N GLY A 383 19.39 -32.93 10.29
CA GLY A 383 19.07 -34.35 10.11
C GLY A 383 17.94 -34.75 11.06
N VAL A 384 16.97 -35.54 10.59
CA VAL A 384 16.04 -36.20 11.51
C VAL A 384 16.84 -37.20 12.33
N ALA A 385 17.10 -36.87 13.60
CA ALA A 385 17.51 -37.87 14.58
C ALA A 385 16.37 -38.90 14.65
N GLY A 386 16.67 -40.15 14.28
CA GLY A 386 15.73 -41.26 14.31
C GLY A 386 15.18 -41.56 15.68
#